data_AF-A0AAN7VM74-F1
#
_entry.id   AF-A0AAN7VM74-F1
#
_cell.length_a   1.000
_cell.length_b   1.000
_cell.length_c   1.000
_cell.angle_alpha   90.00
_cell.angle_beta   90.00
_cell.angle_gamma   90.00
#
_symmetry.space_group_name_H-M   'P 1'
#
loop_
_entity.id
_entity.type
_entity.pdbx_description
1 polymer ?
#
loop_
_entity_poly.entity_id
_entity_poly.type
_entity_poly.pdbx_seq_one_letter_code
_entity_poly.pdbx_strand_id
1 'polypeptide(L)'
;MLDPVERIYNILHLLRDGCIRDGGGVLPEDRDWFAIPLSPAQFEAFEDKLEATGEYSAEENGYAGVKGFYGDKVRWDYDPTFRGGEYVIRQRSTRHGIFCSELTKMLESGLRRVVDAVLDDSDEETAAAIQPLKDMWFRTIAKTQLLLRSTAKEELLIGKTKAMYRSPEILSTCWDKDVSTFVVEISYAYQDRKALKRLADSWLRSRSHHVQCVVGIQINGNEGATVSVWRKSRETKNGRDSWSFRCDVDAVPFRSIHGETCDGQLELSIADFAPNAIHAQLLKLPFADLSMYQLTVSFADLADLLTNAEAKVERWKAEDETWKAEDEAEALNNPARDDDAIMGPPNDNDDDSEHEESDEDEQAKLSRELRDAEENLKLDAYFELEKLEVEREAEEKRQK
;
A
#
# COMPACT_ATOMS: atom_id res chain seq x y z
N MET A 1 -4.63 17.52 27.15
CA MET A 1 -4.32 16.92 25.84
C MET A 1 -4.54 15.44 25.96
N LEU A 2 -5.22 14.82 24.99
CA LEU A 2 -5.37 13.36 24.96
C LEU A 2 -3.98 12.71 24.89
N ASP A 3 -3.85 11.55 25.53
CA ASP A 3 -2.68 10.69 25.37
C ASP A 3 -2.48 10.34 23.87
N PRO A 4 -1.24 10.32 23.34
CA PRO A 4 -1.01 10.04 21.93
C PRO A 4 -1.58 8.71 21.43
N VAL A 5 -1.60 7.66 22.26
CA VAL A 5 -2.18 6.35 21.91
C VAL A 5 -3.69 6.47 21.77
N GLU A 6 -4.35 7.10 22.75
CA GLU A 6 -5.79 7.38 22.70
C GLU A 6 -6.18 8.21 21.47
N ARG A 7 -5.39 9.25 21.20
CA ARG A 7 -5.63 10.13 20.05
C ARG A 7 -5.57 9.36 18.74
N ILE A 8 -4.55 8.52 18.53
CA ILE A 8 -4.39 7.73 17.30
C ILE A 8 -5.53 6.73 17.17
N TYR A 9 -5.82 6.01 18.25
CA TYR A 9 -6.89 5.02 18.27
C TYR A 9 -8.24 5.64 17.88
N ASN A 10 -8.57 6.81 18.44
CA ASN A 10 -9.79 7.54 18.08
C ASN A 10 -9.78 8.04 16.63
N ILE A 11 -8.64 8.50 16.12
CA ILE A 11 -8.50 8.88 14.70
C ILE A 11 -8.79 7.67 13.80
N LEU A 12 -8.28 6.48 14.14
CA LEU A 12 -8.53 5.27 13.34
C LEU A 12 -9.98 4.82 13.37
N HIS A 13 -10.68 4.96 14.50
CA HIS A 13 -12.12 4.76 14.56
C HIS A 13 -12.86 5.71 13.64
N LEU A 14 -12.59 7.01 13.76
CA LEU A 14 -13.26 8.03 12.96
C LEU A 14 -13.01 7.83 11.46
N LEU A 15 -11.81 7.38 11.08
CA LEU A 15 -11.47 7.03 9.70
C LEU A 15 -12.19 5.78 9.21
N ARG A 16 -12.20 4.72 10.02
CA ARG A 16 -12.91 3.46 9.71
C ARG A 16 -14.40 3.70 9.53
N ASP A 17 -15.00 4.47 10.44
CA ASP A 17 -16.44 4.72 10.49
C ASP A 17 -16.88 5.74 9.42
N GLY A 18 -15.94 6.23 8.58
CA GLY A 18 -16.23 7.25 7.59
C GLY A 18 -16.65 8.59 8.19
N CYS A 19 -16.52 8.78 9.50
CA CYS A 19 -16.76 10.04 10.20
C CYS A 19 -15.72 11.11 9.83
N ILE A 20 -14.53 10.66 9.45
CA ILE A 20 -13.54 11.44 8.71
C ILE A 20 -13.51 10.86 7.29
N ARG A 21 -14.40 11.34 6.43
CA ARG A 21 -14.23 11.13 4.98
C ARG A 21 -13.03 11.96 4.53
N ASP A 22 -12.29 11.46 3.56
CA ASP A 22 -11.31 12.23 2.77
C ASP A 22 -12.04 13.43 2.13
N GLY A 23 -12.25 14.52 2.87
CA GLY A 23 -13.00 15.71 2.43
C GLY A 23 -14.11 16.23 3.35
N GLY A 24 -14.22 15.81 4.63
CA GLY A 24 -15.32 16.29 5.48
C GLY A 24 -15.03 16.56 6.97
N GLY A 25 -13.82 16.28 7.49
CA GLY A 25 -13.56 16.52 8.90
C GLY A 25 -12.12 16.31 9.37
N VAL A 26 -11.54 17.37 9.94
CA VAL A 26 -10.36 17.44 10.83
C VAL A 26 -8.99 16.96 10.29
N LEU A 27 -8.93 16.04 9.33
CA LEU A 27 -7.72 15.88 8.53
C LEU A 27 -7.70 16.99 7.48
N PRO A 28 -6.63 17.79 7.37
CA PRO A 28 -6.56 18.84 6.36
C PRO A 28 -6.79 18.20 4.99
N GLU A 29 -7.84 18.63 4.29
CA GLU A 29 -8.30 18.10 2.99
C GLU A 29 -7.19 18.06 1.93
N ASP A 30 -6.11 18.82 2.18
CA ASP A 30 -4.98 19.01 1.28
C ASP A 30 -3.78 18.10 1.59
N ARG A 31 -3.86 17.22 2.59
CA ARG A 31 -2.70 16.41 3.00
C ARG A 31 -2.89 14.93 2.67
N ASP A 32 -2.15 14.46 1.66
CA ASP A 32 -2.09 13.05 1.26
C ASP A 32 -1.53 12.09 2.32
N TRP A 33 -1.13 12.61 3.49
CA TRP A 33 -0.54 11.86 4.58
C TRP A 33 -0.59 12.71 5.87
N PHE A 34 -0.67 12.04 7.01
CA PHE A 34 -0.32 12.62 8.29
C PHE A 34 0.57 11.63 9.04
N ALA A 35 1.49 12.18 9.84
CA ALA A 35 2.41 11.43 10.68
C ALA A 35 2.14 11.74 12.14
N ILE A 36 1.95 10.71 12.95
CA ILE A 36 1.90 10.86 14.41
C ILE A 36 3.12 10.13 14.98
N PRO A 37 4.11 10.86 15.54
CA PRO A 37 5.27 10.24 16.14
C PRO A 37 4.88 9.58 17.47
N LEU A 38 5.21 8.29 17.60
CA LEU A 38 5.10 7.55 18.86
C LEU A 38 6.48 7.11 19.34
N SER A 39 6.72 7.19 20.65
CA SER A 39 7.84 6.48 21.27
C SER A 39 7.62 4.97 21.22
N PRO A 40 8.66 4.13 21.43
CA PRO A 40 8.49 2.68 21.38
C PRO A 40 7.46 2.14 22.38
N ALA A 41 7.47 2.65 23.61
CA ALA A 41 6.51 2.25 24.63
C ALA A 41 5.07 2.66 24.28
N GLN A 42 4.88 3.81 23.63
CA GLN A 42 3.56 4.24 23.16
C GLN A 42 3.09 3.40 21.96
N PHE A 43 4.00 2.99 21.09
CA PHE A 43 3.67 2.09 19.99
C PHE A 43 3.27 0.70 20.48
N GLU A 44 4.02 0.13 21.43
CA GLU A 44 3.65 -1.13 22.09
C GLU A 44 2.28 -1.03 22.75
N ALA A 45 2.04 0.01 23.54
CA ALA A 45 0.73 0.25 24.16
C ALA A 45 -0.40 0.44 23.13
N PHE A 46 -0.09 1.02 21.96
CA PHE A 46 -1.03 1.17 20.87
C PHE A 46 -1.32 -0.16 20.17
N GLU A 47 -0.32 -1.01 19.91
CA GLU A 47 -0.53 -2.37 19.39
C GLU A 47 -1.32 -3.24 20.38
N ASP A 48 -1.00 -3.19 21.67
CA ASP A 48 -1.75 -3.88 22.73
C ASP A 48 -3.21 -3.42 22.76
N LYS A 49 -3.46 -2.13 22.58
CA LYS A 49 -4.83 -1.59 22.52
C LYS A 49 -5.57 -2.04 21.26
N LEU A 50 -4.93 -2.05 20.09
CA LEU A 50 -5.51 -2.58 18.86
C LEU A 50 -5.87 -4.07 19.00
N GLU A 51 -5.02 -4.85 19.66
CA GLU A 51 -5.26 -6.27 19.93
C GLU A 51 -6.40 -6.47 20.93
N ALA A 52 -6.39 -5.75 22.06
CA ALA A 52 -7.39 -5.88 23.12
C ALA A 52 -8.80 -5.47 22.68
N THR A 53 -8.91 -4.61 21.65
CA THR A 53 -10.18 -4.13 21.11
C THR A 53 -10.56 -4.78 19.78
N GLY A 54 -9.69 -5.64 19.25
CA GLY A 54 -9.84 -6.32 17.97
C GLY A 54 -10.70 -7.58 18.03
N GLU A 55 -11.77 -7.60 18.84
CA GLU A 55 -12.76 -8.67 18.76
C GLU A 55 -13.45 -8.62 17.39
N TYR A 56 -13.38 -9.74 16.67
CA TYR A 56 -14.08 -10.01 15.43
C TYR A 56 -15.60 -9.88 15.67
N SER A 57 -16.21 -8.71 15.43
CA SER A 57 -17.59 -8.71 14.98
C SER A 57 -17.56 -8.96 13.47
N ALA A 58 -18.11 -10.10 13.05
CA ALA A 58 -18.34 -10.41 11.66
C ALA A 58 -19.52 -9.55 11.18
N GLU A 59 -19.29 -8.26 10.95
CA GLU A 59 -20.26 -7.40 10.27
C GLU A 59 -19.97 -7.41 8.76
N GLU A 60 -21.04 -7.41 7.97
CA GLU A 60 -21.13 -7.69 6.53
C GLU A 60 -20.30 -6.76 5.62
N ASN A 61 -19.60 -5.75 6.16
CA ASN A 61 -18.90 -4.72 5.38
C ASN A 61 -17.36 -4.86 5.35
N GLY A 62 -16.81 -6.07 5.52
CA GLY A 62 -15.46 -6.41 5.03
C GLY A 62 -14.25 -5.90 5.85
N TYR A 63 -14.44 -5.10 6.89
CA TYR A 63 -13.37 -4.69 7.82
C TYR A 63 -13.79 -4.97 9.27
N ALA A 64 -13.57 -6.20 9.75
CA ALA A 64 -13.85 -6.56 11.14
C ALA A 64 -12.94 -5.76 12.10
N GLY A 65 -13.47 -4.66 12.65
CA GLY A 65 -12.81 -3.85 13.68
C GLY A 65 -11.70 -2.90 13.20
N VAL A 66 -11.25 -2.02 14.11
CA VAL A 66 -10.16 -1.06 13.86
C VAL A 66 -8.85 -1.75 13.53
N LYS A 67 -8.64 -2.96 14.02
CA LYS A 67 -7.45 -3.78 13.74
C LYS A 67 -7.34 -4.14 12.25
N GLY A 68 -8.45 -4.55 11.61
CA GLY A 68 -8.47 -4.83 10.17
C GLY A 68 -8.15 -3.58 9.36
N PHE A 69 -8.88 -2.49 9.64
CA PHE A 69 -8.63 -1.19 9.02
C PHE A 69 -7.17 -0.72 9.20
N TYR A 70 -6.61 -0.90 10.40
CA TYR A 70 -5.21 -0.57 10.70
C TYR A 70 -4.25 -1.38 9.81
N GLY A 71 -4.44 -2.70 9.71
CA GLY A 71 -3.62 -3.57 8.86
C GLY A 71 -3.60 -3.12 7.40
N ASP A 72 -4.75 -2.67 6.88
CA ASP A 72 -4.91 -2.32 5.48
C ASP A 72 -4.45 -0.89 5.16
N LYS A 73 -4.86 0.08 5.97
CA LYS A 73 -4.73 1.51 5.64
C LYS A 73 -3.53 2.18 6.29
N VAL A 74 -3.02 1.63 7.39
CA VAL A 74 -1.93 2.24 8.14
C VAL A 74 -0.59 1.63 7.73
N ARG A 75 0.36 2.50 7.41
CA ARG A 75 1.77 2.16 7.26
C ARG A 75 2.51 2.74 8.45
N TRP A 76 3.62 2.13 8.83
CA TRP A 76 4.41 2.67 9.92
C TRP A 76 5.90 2.51 9.63
N ASP A 77 6.66 3.49 10.13
CA ASP A 77 8.11 3.60 9.98
C ASP A 77 8.73 3.79 11.36
N TYR A 78 9.56 2.85 11.82
CA TYR A 78 10.37 3.08 13.01
C TYR A 78 11.79 3.52 12.62
N ASP A 79 12.22 4.66 13.14
CA ASP A 79 13.59 5.17 12.94
C ASP A 79 14.30 5.45 14.28
N PRO A 80 15.15 4.54 14.79
CA PRO A 80 15.91 4.71 16.03
C PRO A 80 16.91 5.87 15.95
N THR A 81 17.27 6.32 14.75
CA THR A 81 18.19 7.44 14.53
C THR A 81 17.48 8.79 14.62
N PHE A 82 16.14 8.79 14.52
CA PHE A 82 15.34 9.99 14.57
C PHE A 82 14.82 10.25 15.99
N ARG A 83 15.32 11.32 16.64
CA ARG A 83 14.85 11.88 17.92
C ARG A 83 14.56 10.86 19.04
N GLY A 84 15.29 9.75 19.10
CA GLY A 84 15.16 8.74 20.15
C GLY A 84 14.31 7.52 19.81
N GLY A 85 13.97 7.30 18.53
CA GLY A 85 13.18 6.16 18.08
C GLY A 85 11.71 6.50 18.00
N GLU A 86 11.33 7.26 16.98
CA GLU A 86 9.95 7.58 16.70
C GLU A 86 9.36 6.57 15.68
N TYR A 87 8.16 6.09 15.98
CA TYR A 87 7.27 5.40 15.04
C TYR A 87 6.41 6.44 14.34
N VAL A 88 6.42 6.43 13.02
CA VAL A 88 5.59 7.31 12.20
C VAL A 88 4.50 6.49 11.56
N ILE A 89 3.25 6.68 11.99
CA ILE A 89 2.06 6.14 11.32
C ILE A 89 1.73 7.02 10.12
N ARG A 90 1.55 6.43 8.93
CA ARG A 90 1.16 7.09 7.68
C ARG A 90 -0.15 6.48 7.19
N GLN A 91 -1.12 7.32 6.85
CA GLN A 91 -2.26 6.91 6.03
C GLN A 91 -1.97 7.22 4.57
N ARG A 92 -2.32 6.30 3.67
CA ARG A 92 -2.25 6.53 2.23
C ARG A 92 -3.46 7.33 1.78
N SER A 93 -3.25 8.38 1.01
CA SER A 93 -4.35 8.98 0.25
C SER A 93 -4.88 8.00 -0.79
N THR A 94 -6.13 8.22 -1.19
CA THR A 94 -6.76 7.50 -2.30
C THR A 94 -5.90 7.55 -3.57
N ARG A 95 -5.38 8.74 -3.92
CA ARG A 95 -4.45 8.92 -5.04
C ARG A 95 -3.24 7.98 -4.95
N HIS A 96 -2.60 7.94 -3.78
CA HIS A 96 -1.45 7.08 -3.53
C HIS A 96 -1.80 5.60 -3.69
N GLY A 97 -2.95 5.18 -3.15
CA GLY A 97 -3.43 3.79 -3.26
C GLY A 97 -3.62 3.35 -4.72
N ILE A 98 -4.28 4.19 -5.52
CA ILE A 98 -4.49 3.94 -6.95
C ILE A 98 -3.15 3.86 -7.69
N PHE A 99 -2.27 4.85 -7.50
CA PHE A 99 -0.96 4.87 -8.16
C PHE A 99 -0.13 3.61 -7.83
N CYS A 100 -0.04 3.24 -6.55
CA CYS A 100 0.68 2.03 -6.13
C CYS A 100 0.07 0.76 -6.73
N SER A 101 -1.25 0.65 -6.79
CA SER A 101 -1.95 -0.51 -7.37
C SER A 101 -1.61 -0.68 -8.85
N GLU A 102 -1.75 0.39 -9.64
CA GLU A 102 -1.49 0.32 -11.08
C GLU A 102 0.02 0.13 -11.39
N LEU A 103 0.90 0.80 -10.63
CA LEU A 103 2.35 0.57 -10.75
C LEU A 103 2.72 -0.88 -10.42
N THR A 104 2.07 -1.47 -9.41
CA THR A 104 2.29 -2.88 -9.05
C THR A 104 1.94 -3.81 -10.20
N LYS A 105 0.75 -3.65 -10.81
CA LYS A 105 0.34 -4.46 -11.96
C LYS A 105 1.29 -4.30 -13.14
N MET A 106 1.76 -3.09 -13.38
CA MET A 106 2.73 -2.79 -14.44
C MET A 106 4.07 -3.49 -14.21
N LEU A 107 4.60 -3.44 -12.97
CA LEU A 107 5.83 -4.13 -12.61
C LEU A 107 5.69 -5.65 -12.68
N GLU A 108 4.58 -6.20 -12.19
CA GLU A 108 4.32 -7.64 -12.20
C GLU A 108 4.21 -8.18 -13.63
N SER A 109 3.39 -7.53 -14.48
CA SER A 109 3.24 -7.92 -15.88
C SER A 109 4.53 -7.70 -16.68
N GLY A 110 5.28 -6.64 -16.40
CA GLY A 110 6.59 -6.38 -16.98
C GLY A 110 7.59 -7.48 -16.64
N LEU A 111 7.68 -7.86 -15.36
CA LEU A 111 8.59 -8.92 -14.93
C LEU A 111 8.21 -10.27 -15.53
N ARG A 112 6.92 -10.62 -15.52
CA ARG A 112 6.45 -11.90 -16.08
C ARG A 112 6.83 -12.04 -17.56
N ARG A 113 6.63 -10.98 -18.36
CA ARG A 113 7.06 -10.94 -19.77
C ARG A 113 8.56 -11.16 -19.93
N VAL A 114 9.36 -10.49 -19.11
CA VAL A 114 10.82 -10.60 -19.15
C VAL A 114 11.29 -11.99 -18.75
N VAL A 115 10.68 -12.57 -17.72
CA VAL A 115 10.96 -13.95 -17.29
C VAL A 115 10.57 -14.96 -18.37
N ASP A 116 9.36 -14.84 -18.93
CA ASP A 116 8.90 -15.74 -20.00
C ASP A 116 9.84 -15.66 -21.23
N ALA A 117 10.24 -14.44 -21.63
CA ALA A 117 11.19 -14.26 -22.73
C ALA A 117 12.55 -14.93 -22.46
N VAL A 118 13.07 -14.85 -21.22
CA VAL A 118 14.31 -15.57 -20.90
C VAL A 118 14.09 -17.08 -20.94
N LEU A 119 12.99 -17.57 -20.38
CA LEU A 119 12.70 -19.01 -20.35
C LEU A 119 12.61 -19.60 -21.76
N ASP A 120 12.06 -18.86 -22.72
CA ASP A 120 11.95 -19.30 -24.11
C ASP A 120 13.31 -19.36 -24.84
N ASP A 121 14.23 -18.46 -24.51
CA ASP A 121 15.51 -18.28 -25.22
C ASP A 121 16.73 -18.89 -24.50
N SER A 122 16.55 -19.48 -23.33
CA SER A 122 17.65 -19.94 -22.48
C SER A 122 17.84 -21.46 -22.42
N ASP A 123 19.05 -21.89 -22.06
CA ASP A 123 19.35 -23.29 -21.79
C ASP A 123 18.64 -23.79 -20.50
N GLU A 124 18.60 -25.11 -20.32
CA GLU A 124 17.91 -25.76 -19.19
C GLU A 124 18.44 -25.31 -17.81
N GLU A 125 19.74 -25.03 -17.67
CA GLU A 125 20.34 -24.58 -16.41
C GLU A 125 19.89 -23.14 -16.07
N THR A 126 19.94 -22.25 -17.07
CA THR A 126 19.46 -20.87 -16.94
C THR A 126 17.96 -20.82 -16.66
N ALA A 127 17.17 -21.62 -17.38
CA ALA A 127 15.73 -21.70 -17.19
C ALA A 127 15.38 -22.17 -15.77
N ALA A 128 16.04 -23.22 -15.27
CA ALA A 128 15.86 -23.71 -13.91
C ALA A 128 16.22 -22.66 -12.84
N ALA A 129 17.24 -21.83 -13.09
CA ALA A 129 17.64 -20.77 -12.18
C ALA A 129 16.62 -19.61 -12.11
N ILE A 130 15.99 -19.28 -13.23
CA ILE A 130 15.07 -18.14 -13.37
C ILE A 130 13.62 -18.50 -13.08
N GLN A 131 13.24 -19.77 -13.26
CA GLN A 131 11.89 -20.27 -13.03
C GLN A 131 11.22 -19.75 -11.74
N PRO A 132 11.90 -19.68 -10.56
CA PRO A 132 11.27 -19.19 -9.34
C PRO A 132 10.86 -17.70 -9.36
N LEU A 133 11.36 -16.92 -10.33
CA LEU A 133 10.97 -15.52 -10.52
C LEU A 133 9.66 -15.37 -11.26
N LYS A 134 9.22 -16.38 -12.03
CA LYS A 134 7.91 -16.38 -12.70
C LYS A 134 6.77 -16.26 -11.71
N ASP A 135 7.00 -16.89 -10.58
CA ASP A 135 6.05 -16.93 -9.51
C ASP A 135 6.22 -15.64 -8.65
N MET A 136 7.25 -14.80 -8.79
CA MET A 136 7.39 -13.64 -7.89
C MET A 136 6.15 -12.71 -7.90
N TRP A 137 5.67 -12.34 -6.72
CA TRP A 137 4.50 -11.48 -6.53
C TRP A 137 4.87 -10.21 -5.79
N PHE A 138 4.05 -9.18 -5.98
CA PHE A 138 4.25 -7.87 -5.42
C PHE A 138 3.17 -7.57 -4.38
N ARG A 139 3.59 -7.04 -3.23
CA ARG A 139 2.70 -6.62 -2.16
C ARG A 139 2.76 -5.11 -2.02
N THR A 140 1.59 -4.47 -2.07
CA THR A 140 1.46 -3.05 -1.76
C THR A 140 1.30 -2.81 -0.26
N ILE A 141 1.08 -3.84 0.56
CA ILE A 141 0.83 -3.72 1.99
C ILE A 141 1.67 -4.79 2.70
N ALA A 142 2.90 -4.43 3.08
CA ALA A 142 3.80 -5.36 3.74
C ALA A 142 4.38 -4.73 5.02
N LYS A 143 4.14 -5.37 6.18
CA LYS A 143 4.91 -5.13 7.40
C LYS A 143 6.21 -5.92 7.28
N THR A 144 7.33 -5.23 7.20
CA THR A 144 8.64 -5.84 7.00
C THR A 144 9.61 -5.44 8.09
N GLN A 145 10.24 -6.43 8.73
CA GLN A 145 11.24 -6.20 9.77
C GLN A 145 12.65 -6.08 9.16
N LEU A 146 13.22 -4.89 9.21
CA LEU A 146 14.61 -4.63 8.83
C LEU A 146 15.58 -4.83 10.01
N LEU A 147 16.48 -5.80 9.91
CA LEU A 147 17.62 -5.90 10.83
C LEU A 147 18.81 -5.13 10.25
N LEU A 148 19.01 -3.87 10.67
CA LEU A 148 20.21 -3.13 10.30
C LEU A 148 21.42 -3.54 11.13
N ARG A 149 22.60 -3.42 10.51
CA ARG A 149 23.85 -3.27 11.26
C ARG A 149 23.81 -1.92 11.95
N SER A 150 23.67 -1.94 13.27
CA SER A 150 24.09 -0.82 14.08
C SER A 150 25.58 -0.58 13.81
N THR A 151 25.98 0.66 13.50
CA THR A 151 27.41 0.98 13.45
C THR A 151 28.00 0.79 14.85
N ALA A 152 29.31 0.51 14.98
CA ALA A 152 29.95 0.36 16.30
C ALA A 152 29.71 1.58 17.22
N LYS A 153 29.42 2.76 16.63
CA LYS A 153 29.06 3.99 17.32
C LYS A 153 27.61 3.98 17.83
N GLU A 154 26.67 3.39 17.09
CA GLU A 154 25.27 3.18 17.48
C GLU A 154 25.11 2.01 18.47
N GLU A 155 25.92 0.95 18.36
CA GLU A 155 25.91 -0.16 19.33
C GLU A 155 26.32 0.29 20.72
N LEU A 156 27.26 1.25 20.79
CA LEU A 156 27.73 1.85 22.05
C LEU A 156 26.68 2.74 22.73
N LEU A 157 25.80 3.36 21.94
CA LEU A 157 24.77 4.28 22.44
C LEU A 157 23.45 3.58 22.80
N ILE A 158 23.14 2.43 22.17
CA ILE A 158 21.78 1.89 22.17
C ILE A 158 21.70 0.46 22.71
N GLY A 159 22.81 -0.28 22.82
CA GLY A 159 22.84 -1.63 23.40
C GLY A 159 22.03 -2.64 22.60
N LYS A 160 22.72 -3.49 21.81
CA LYS A 160 22.18 -4.52 20.90
C LYS A 160 21.57 -3.98 19.60
N THR A 161 21.63 -4.80 18.55
CA THR A 161 20.91 -4.63 17.28
C THR A 161 19.42 -4.40 17.55
N LYS A 162 18.92 -3.18 17.30
CA LYS A 162 17.48 -2.90 17.30
C LYS A 162 16.89 -3.23 15.93
N ALA A 163 15.75 -3.92 15.94
CA ALA A 163 14.97 -4.14 14.74
C ALA A 163 14.38 -2.81 14.23
N MET A 164 14.79 -2.43 13.02
CA MET A 164 13.99 -1.73 12.01
C MET A 164 12.68 -2.45 11.78
N TYR A 165 11.60 -1.71 11.76
CA TYR A 165 10.33 -2.14 11.25
C TYR A 165 10.00 -1.07 10.19
N ARG A 166 9.63 -1.49 8.98
CA ARG A 166 9.24 -0.62 7.87
C ARG A 166 8.03 -1.17 7.13
N SER A 167 7.30 -0.28 6.48
CA SER A 167 6.22 -0.63 5.57
C SER A 167 6.48 0.01 4.20
N PRO A 168 7.18 -0.67 3.27
CA PRO A 168 7.44 -0.14 1.94
C PRO A 168 6.14 0.05 1.17
N GLU A 169 6.16 0.86 0.10
CA GLU A 169 4.95 1.08 -0.67
C GLU A 169 4.64 -0.09 -1.61
N ILE A 170 5.67 -0.66 -2.21
CA ILE A 170 5.61 -1.91 -2.98
C ILE A 170 6.83 -2.76 -2.59
N LEU A 171 6.61 -4.06 -2.42
CA LEU A 171 7.63 -5.04 -2.07
C LEU A 171 7.45 -6.27 -2.94
N SER A 172 8.52 -6.77 -3.57
CA SER A 172 8.45 -8.11 -4.16
C SER A 172 8.79 -9.18 -3.14
N THR A 173 8.12 -10.32 -3.20
CA THR A 173 8.47 -11.49 -2.39
C THR A 173 8.46 -12.76 -3.23
N CYS A 174 9.31 -13.72 -2.84
CA CYS A 174 9.33 -15.06 -3.39
C CYS A 174 8.74 -16.04 -2.36
N TRP A 175 7.85 -16.92 -2.80
CA TRP A 175 6.90 -17.76 -2.03
C TRP A 175 7.50 -18.57 -0.90
N ASP A 176 8.76 -18.97 -1.01
CA ASP A 176 9.31 -19.98 -0.10
C ASP A 176 9.84 -19.38 1.21
N LYS A 177 10.11 -18.07 1.31
CA LYS A 177 10.97 -17.56 2.41
C LYS A 177 10.69 -16.16 2.96
N ASP A 178 9.59 -15.49 2.61
CA ASP A 178 9.40 -14.05 2.92
C ASP A 178 10.62 -13.20 2.49
N VAL A 179 11.33 -13.67 1.46
CA VAL A 179 12.56 -13.03 0.99
C VAL A 179 12.18 -11.92 0.06
N SER A 180 12.41 -10.70 0.53
CA SER A 180 12.20 -9.48 -0.24
C SER A 180 13.43 -9.13 -1.06
N THR A 181 13.25 -8.84 -2.35
CA THR A 181 14.36 -8.59 -3.30
C THR A 181 14.27 -7.23 -3.98
N PHE A 182 13.07 -6.70 -4.14
CA PHE A 182 12.82 -5.42 -4.78
C PHE A 182 11.87 -4.58 -3.93
N VAL A 183 12.16 -3.29 -3.82
CA VAL A 183 11.38 -2.33 -3.02
C VAL A 183 11.07 -1.09 -3.85
N VAL A 184 9.84 -0.60 -3.75
CA VAL A 184 9.48 0.76 -4.18
C VAL A 184 9.09 1.59 -2.96
N GLU A 185 9.72 2.74 -2.83
CA GLU A 185 9.36 3.78 -1.88
C GLU A 185 8.84 5.00 -2.61
N ILE A 186 7.68 5.51 -2.16
CA ILE A 186 7.10 6.71 -2.72
C ILE A 186 7.09 7.81 -1.66
N SER A 187 7.57 8.99 -2.03
CA SER A 187 7.61 10.18 -1.19
C SER A 187 6.83 11.31 -1.85
N TYR A 188 6.10 12.10 -1.05
CA TYR A 188 5.42 13.31 -1.51
C TYR A 188 6.18 14.56 -1.05
N ALA A 189 6.08 15.70 -1.74
CA ALA A 189 6.82 16.95 -1.42
C ALA A 189 6.80 17.33 0.07
N TYR A 190 5.63 17.20 0.71
CA TYR A 190 5.47 17.54 2.13
C TYR A 190 6.19 16.58 3.08
N GLN A 191 6.60 15.41 2.60
CA GLN A 191 7.43 14.44 3.31
C GLN A 191 8.91 14.80 3.17
N ASP A 192 9.27 16.09 3.37
CA ASP A 192 10.60 16.73 3.31
C ASP A 192 11.70 16.02 4.16
N ARG A 193 11.36 14.88 4.80
CA ARG A 193 12.18 14.02 5.65
C ARG A 193 12.22 12.54 5.25
N LYS A 194 11.44 12.07 4.27
CA LYS A 194 11.71 10.79 3.59
C LYS A 194 12.92 11.05 2.69
N ALA A 195 14.11 11.06 3.28
CA ALA A 195 15.34 10.99 2.53
C ALA A 195 15.35 9.64 1.81
N LEU A 196 14.78 9.56 0.61
CA LEU A 196 14.63 8.32 -0.17
C LEU A 196 15.97 7.60 -0.28
N LYS A 197 17.06 8.35 -0.46
CA LYS A 197 18.43 7.84 -0.40
C LYS A 197 18.78 7.14 0.92
N ARG A 198 18.38 7.70 2.07
CA ARG A 198 18.58 7.10 3.40
C ARG A 198 17.71 5.85 3.59
N LEU A 199 16.49 5.87 3.07
CA LEU A 199 15.62 4.68 3.07
C LEU A 199 16.21 3.58 2.20
N ALA A 200 16.68 3.91 1.00
CA ALA A 200 17.35 2.98 0.11
C ALA A 200 18.62 2.41 0.75
N ASP A 201 19.47 3.25 1.38
CA ASP A 201 20.63 2.80 2.15
C ASP A 201 20.21 1.79 3.24
N SER A 202 19.14 2.07 3.98
CA SER A 202 18.61 1.16 5.01
C SER A 202 18.14 -0.17 4.43
N TRP A 203 17.36 -0.15 3.35
CA TRP A 203 16.88 -1.36 2.68
C TRP A 203 18.05 -2.23 2.17
N LEU A 204 19.02 -1.62 1.48
CA LEU A 204 20.13 -2.32 0.85
C LEU A 204 21.19 -2.83 1.85
N ARG A 205 21.31 -2.18 3.03
CA ARG A 205 22.19 -2.63 4.12
C ARG A 205 21.57 -3.65 5.06
N SER A 206 20.26 -3.89 4.97
CA SER A 206 19.58 -4.85 5.83
C SER A 206 20.18 -6.26 5.72
N ARG A 207 20.28 -6.95 6.87
CA ARG A 207 20.72 -8.35 6.92
C ARG A 207 19.59 -9.35 6.72
N SER A 208 18.38 -8.99 7.12
CA SER A 208 17.21 -9.87 7.06
C SER A 208 16.62 -9.96 5.66
N HIS A 209 16.99 -9.03 4.77
CA HIS A 209 16.40 -8.94 3.45
C HIS A 209 17.45 -9.06 2.35
N HIS A 210 17.04 -9.66 1.24
CA HIS A 210 17.88 -9.85 0.07
C HIS A 210 17.57 -8.78 -0.99
N VAL A 211 17.25 -7.57 -0.54
CA VAL A 211 16.95 -6.45 -1.44
C VAL A 211 18.17 -6.16 -2.30
N GLN A 212 17.98 -6.29 -3.61
CA GLN A 212 18.98 -5.97 -4.65
C GLN A 212 18.76 -4.57 -5.20
N CYS A 213 17.51 -4.13 -5.29
CA CYS A 213 17.15 -2.86 -5.89
C CYS A 213 16.06 -2.14 -5.08
N VAL A 214 16.23 -0.82 -4.95
CA VAL A 214 15.24 0.10 -4.41
C VAL A 214 14.94 1.16 -5.45
N VAL A 215 13.67 1.30 -5.80
CA VAL A 215 13.17 2.40 -6.63
C VAL A 215 12.54 3.45 -5.72
N GLY A 216 13.00 4.69 -5.81
CA GLY A 216 12.40 5.83 -5.12
C GLY A 216 11.62 6.67 -6.11
N ILE A 217 10.34 6.90 -5.85
CA ILE A 217 9.52 7.83 -6.61
C ILE A 217 9.23 9.02 -5.71
N GLN A 218 9.55 10.22 -6.16
CA GLN A 218 9.25 11.45 -5.47
C GLN A 218 8.21 12.25 -6.27
N ILE A 219 7.05 12.49 -5.66
CA ILE A 219 5.92 13.21 -6.25
C ILE A 219 5.82 14.56 -5.54
N ASN A 220 6.26 15.62 -6.20
CA ASN A 220 6.32 16.95 -5.58
C ASN A 220 5.08 17.79 -5.86
N GLY A 221 3.89 17.19 -5.91
CA GLY A 221 2.65 17.91 -6.23
C GLY A 221 2.76 18.67 -7.56
N ASN A 222 2.65 20.00 -7.50
CA ASN A 222 2.79 20.91 -8.65
C ASN A 222 4.25 21.08 -9.12
N GLU A 223 5.23 20.50 -8.44
CA GLU A 223 6.66 20.60 -8.80
C GLU A 223 7.16 19.34 -9.54
N GLY A 224 6.25 18.57 -10.12
CA GLY A 224 6.58 17.41 -10.96
C GLY A 224 6.88 16.14 -10.16
N ALA A 225 7.46 15.15 -10.84
CA ALA A 225 7.79 13.87 -10.22
C ALA A 225 9.10 13.30 -10.78
N THR A 226 9.90 12.72 -9.88
CA THR A 226 11.22 12.18 -10.19
C THR A 226 11.33 10.72 -9.75
N VAL A 227 12.18 9.97 -10.43
CA VAL A 227 12.53 8.59 -10.08
C VAL A 227 14.02 8.47 -9.78
N SER A 228 14.35 7.63 -8.82
CA SER A 228 15.71 7.23 -8.48
C SER A 228 15.80 5.72 -8.36
N VAL A 229 16.96 5.16 -8.69
CA VAL A 229 17.21 3.71 -8.63
C VAL A 229 18.53 3.47 -7.89
N TRP A 230 18.45 2.74 -6.78
CA TRP A 230 19.61 2.31 -6.02
C TRP A 230 19.76 0.80 -6.10
N ARG A 231 20.95 0.35 -6.49
CA ARG A 231 21.28 -1.07 -6.61
C ARG A 231 22.37 -1.46 -5.64
N LYS A 232 22.26 -2.69 -5.12
CA LYS A 232 23.30 -3.33 -4.34
C LYS A 232 24.52 -3.56 -5.23
N SER A 233 25.70 -3.21 -4.73
CA SER A 233 26.96 -3.38 -5.45
C SER A 233 28.01 -3.98 -4.52
N ARG A 234 28.91 -4.80 -5.08
CA ARG A 234 30.05 -5.34 -4.34
C ARG A 234 31.28 -4.48 -4.65
N GLU A 235 31.84 -3.88 -3.61
CA GLU A 235 33.10 -3.15 -3.70
C GLU A 235 34.21 -3.95 -3.00
N THR A 236 35.24 -4.31 -3.75
CA THR A 236 36.46 -4.89 -3.17
C THR A 236 37.40 -3.74 -2.77
N LYS A 237 37.53 -3.49 -1.47
CA LYS A 237 38.46 -2.49 -0.91
C LYS A 237 39.53 -3.20 -0.09
N ASN A 238 40.80 -2.99 -0.43
CA ASN A 238 41.96 -3.62 0.24
C ASN A 238 41.87 -5.16 0.30
N GLY A 239 41.42 -5.79 -0.79
CA GLY A 239 41.26 -7.25 -0.87
C GLY A 239 40.13 -7.81 0.00
N ARG A 240 39.28 -6.97 0.61
CA ARG A 240 38.05 -7.39 1.27
C ARG A 240 36.84 -6.92 0.49
N ASP A 241 35.95 -7.86 0.23
CA ASP A 241 34.64 -7.56 -0.32
C ASP A 241 33.78 -6.88 0.75
N SER A 242 33.27 -5.71 0.39
CA SER A 242 32.30 -4.97 1.17
C SER A 242 31.06 -4.72 0.33
N TRP A 243 29.90 -4.85 0.95
CA TRP A 243 28.65 -4.45 0.32
C TRP A 243 28.57 -2.92 0.32
N SER A 244 28.35 -2.38 -0.87
CA SER A 244 28.06 -0.99 -1.16
C SER A 244 26.72 -0.91 -1.90
N PHE A 245 26.32 0.29 -2.27
CA PHE A 245 25.24 0.49 -3.22
C PHE A 245 25.60 1.68 -4.09
N ARG A 246 25.04 1.67 -5.30
CA ARG A 246 25.21 2.73 -6.29
C ARG A 246 23.84 3.31 -6.62
N CYS A 247 23.83 4.60 -6.93
CA CYS A 247 22.66 5.29 -7.46
C CYS A 247 22.82 5.30 -8.98
N ASP A 248 22.06 4.46 -9.69
CA ASP A 248 22.16 4.35 -11.15
C ASP A 248 21.31 5.42 -11.83
N VAL A 249 20.23 5.84 -11.17
CA VAL A 249 19.34 6.93 -11.58
C VAL A 249 19.15 7.80 -10.36
N ASP A 250 19.49 9.10 -10.44
CA ASP A 250 19.39 10.03 -9.31
C ASP A 250 18.43 11.17 -9.62
N ALA A 251 17.21 11.05 -9.07
CA ALA A 251 16.15 12.06 -9.12
C ALA A 251 15.87 12.55 -10.55
N VAL A 252 15.80 11.63 -11.50
CA VAL A 252 15.52 11.96 -12.90
C VAL A 252 14.03 12.25 -13.04
N PRO A 253 13.63 13.39 -13.61
CA PRO A 253 12.23 13.75 -13.77
C PRO A 253 11.56 12.85 -14.83
N PHE A 254 10.42 12.26 -14.48
CA PHE A 254 9.52 11.59 -15.42
C PHE A 254 8.25 12.43 -15.70
N ARG A 255 7.96 13.40 -14.82
CA ARG A 255 6.91 14.41 -15.02
C ARG A 255 7.44 15.80 -14.64
N SER A 256 7.22 16.79 -15.49
CA SER A 256 7.62 18.18 -15.29
C SER A 256 6.72 18.89 -14.27
N ILE A 257 7.13 20.09 -13.85
CA ILE A 257 6.33 20.96 -12.97
C ILE A 257 5.00 21.40 -13.62
N HIS A 258 4.89 21.29 -14.94
CA HIS A 258 3.67 21.62 -15.68
C HIS A 258 2.78 20.39 -15.93
N GLY A 259 3.14 19.24 -15.34
CA GLY A 259 2.43 17.98 -15.54
C GLY A 259 2.78 17.28 -16.86
N GLU A 260 3.72 17.81 -17.64
CA GLU A 260 4.13 17.23 -18.91
C GLU A 260 5.05 16.03 -18.68
N THR A 261 4.91 14.99 -19.50
CA THR A 261 5.82 13.84 -19.50
C THR A 261 7.22 14.26 -19.94
N CYS A 262 8.24 13.74 -19.25
CA CYS A 262 9.64 13.87 -19.68
C CYS A 262 10.07 12.65 -20.50
N ASP A 263 11.06 12.82 -21.38
CA ASP A 263 11.66 11.70 -22.12
C ASP A 263 12.49 10.81 -21.19
N GLY A 264 12.39 9.50 -21.40
CA GLY A 264 13.20 8.50 -20.71
C GLY A 264 12.43 7.25 -20.33
N GLN A 265 13.11 6.37 -19.61
CA GLN A 265 12.55 5.12 -19.11
C GLN A 265 13.26 4.66 -17.83
N LEU A 266 12.51 3.95 -17.00
CA LEU A 266 13.02 3.17 -15.89
C LEU A 266 13.40 1.78 -16.41
N GLU A 267 14.67 1.41 -16.26
CA GLU A 267 15.21 0.12 -16.67
C GLU A 267 15.52 -0.73 -15.44
N LEU A 268 14.88 -1.89 -15.35
CA LEU A 268 15.07 -2.88 -14.28
C LEU A 268 15.51 -4.21 -14.89
N SER A 269 16.56 -4.81 -14.35
CA SER A 269 17.06 -6.11 -14.80
C SER A 269 16.43 -7.24 -13.99
N ILE A 270 16.44 -8.47 -14.51
CA ILE A 270 16.03 -9.66 -13.74
C ILE A 270 16.81 -9.78 -12.42
N ALA A 271 18.09 -9.39 -12.41
CA ALA A 271 18.93 -9.42 -11.22
C ALA A 271 18.41 -8.49 -10.09
N ASP A 272 17.66 -7.43 -10.43
CA ASP A 272 17.05 -6.52 -9.45
C ASP A 272 15.95 -7.21 -8.60
N PHE A 273 15.41 -8.32 -9.11
CA PHE A 273 14.36 -9.11 -8.47
C PHE A 273 14.88 -10.44 -7.89
N ALA A 274 16.11 -10.82 -8.19
CA ALA A 274 16.65 -12.12 -7.86
C ALA A 274 17.07 -12.24 -6.37
N PRO A 275 16.58 -13.24 -5.62
CA PRO A 275 17.15 -13.61 -4.32
C PRO A 275 18.65 -13.91 -4.45
N ASN A 276 19.44 -13.74 -3.39
CA ASN A 276 20.90 -13.94 -3.44
C ASN A 276 21.33 -15.30 -4.05
N ALA A 277 20.57 -16.37 -3.81
CA ALA A 277 20.84 -17.69 -4.36
C ALA A 277 20.71 -17.72 -5.89
N ILE A 278 19.63 -17.14 -6.41
CA ILE A 278 19.38 -16.98 -7.85
C ILE A 278 20.38 -15.99 -8.44
N HIS A 279 20.57 -14.83 -7.81
CA HIS A 279 21.54 -13.84 -8.24
C HIS A 279 22.95 -14.43 -8.36
N ALA A 280 23.38 -15.30 -7.45
CA ALA A 280 24.68 -15.97 -7.54
C ALA A 280 24.76 -16.99 -8.69
N GLN A 281 23.64 -17.57 -9.12
CA GLN A 281 23.57 -18.40 -10.33
C GLN A 281 23.60 -17.52 -11.57
N LEU A 282 22.83 -16.43 -11.61
CA LEU A 282 22.82 -15.46 -12.72
C LEU A 282 24.23 -14.88 -13.00
N LEU A 283 25.02 -14.61 -11.96
CA LEU A 283 26.41 -14.14 -12.11
C LEU A 283 27.37 -15.15 -12.74
N LYS A 284 27.03 -16.45 -12.74
CA LYS A 284 27.83 -17.51 -13.38
C LYS A 284 27.46 -17.69 -14.84
N LEU A 285 26.30 -17.22 -15.25
CA LEU A 285 25.85 -17.26 -16.62
C LEU A 285 26.69 -16.28 -17.46
N PRO A 286 26.96 -16.61 -18.74
CA PRO A 286 27.65 -15.69 -19.63
C PRO A 286 26.85 -14.38 -19.72
N PHE A 287 27.42 -13.32 -19.13
CA PHE A 287 26.79 -12.00 -18.93
C PHE A 287 26.18 -11.35 -20.18
N ALA A 288 26.50 -11.84 -21.38
CA ALA A 288 25.97 -11.31 -22.63
C ALA A 288 24.45 -11.46 -22.71
N ASP A 289 23.89 -12.55 -22.18
CA ASP A 289 22.50 -12.88 -22.49
C ASP A 289 21.47 -12.27 -21.54
N LEU A 290 21.79 -12.01 -20.27
CA LEU A 290 20.77 -11.46 -19.35
C LEU A 290 20.57 -9.95 -19.46
N SER A 291 21.56 -9.23 -19.98
CA SER A 291 21.50 -7.77 -20.08
C SER A 291 20.48 -7.26 -21.11
N MET A 292 20.10 -8.10 -22.08
CA MET A 292 19.05 -7.80 -23.07
C MET A 292 17.63 -7.98 -22.50
N TYR A 293 17.47 -8.74 -21.42
CA TYR A 293 16.17 -8.97 -20.79
C TYR A 293 15.95 -7.98 -19.66
N GLN A 294 15.40 -6.83 -20.02
CA GLN A 294 15.09 -5.74 -19.10
C GLN A 294 13.59 -5.46 -19.08
N LEU A 295 13.09 -5.24 -17.88
CA LEU A 295 11.80 -4.61 -17.67
C LEU A 295 12.01 -3.11 -17.87
N THR A 296 11.40 -2.58 -18.92
CA THR A 296 11.38 -1.15 -19.20
C THR A 296 10.01 -0.58 -18.88
N VAL A 297 9.99 0.53 -18.13
CA VAL A 297 8.79 1.35 -17.93
C VAL A 297 9.08 2.74 -18.49
N SER A 298 8.35 3.17 -19.51
CA SER A 298 8.58 4.50 -20.06
C SER A 298 8.18 5.57 -19.06
N PHE A 299 8.81 6.74 -19.12
CA PHE A 299 8.41 7.87 -18.28
C PHE A 299 7.00 8.36 -18.62
N ALA A 300 6.55 8.16 -19.88
CA ALA A 300 5.16 8.36 -20.28
C ALA A 300 4.21 7.46 -19.49
N ASP A 301 4.49 6.16 -19.41
CA ASP A 301 3.66 5.24 -18.65
C ASP A 301 3.59 5.62 -17.16
N LEU A 302 4.73 5.99 -16.55
CA LEU A 302 4.75 6.46 -15.15
C LEU A 302 3.94 7.75 -14.94
N ALA A 303 4.06 8.71 -15.86
CA ALA A 303 3.30 9.96 -15.81
C ALA A 303 1.80 9.72 -16.01
N ASP A 304 1.43 8.81 -16.91
CA ASP A 304 0.05 8.42 -17.17
C ASP A 304 -0.57 7.71 -15.96
N LEU A 305 0.16 6.81 -15.29
CA LEU A 305 -0.30 6.19 -14.05
C LEU A 305 -0.63 7.25 -12.98
N LEU A 306 0.22 8.26 -12.83
CA LEU A 306 0.01 9.32 -11.86
C LEU A 306 -1.18 10.22 -12.24
N THR A 307 -1.27 10.61 -13.51
CA THR A 307 -2.37 11.41 -14.06
C THR A 307 -3.71 10.68 -13.92
N ASN A 308 -3.74 9.38 -14.20
CA ASN A 308 -4.92 8.55 -14.03
C ASN A 308 -5.35 8.45 -12.56
N ALA A 309 -4.39 8.35 -11.64
CA ALA A 309 -4.68 8.36 -10.21
C ALA A 309 -5.27 9.69 -9.75
N GLU A 310 -4.76 10.82 -10.24
CA GLU A 310 -5.29 12.16 -9.99
C GLU A 310 -6.71 12.31 -10.55
N ALA A 311 -6.92 11.92 -11.81
CA ALA A 311 -8.23 12.03 -12.47
C ALA A 311 -9.32 11.17 -11.80
N LYS A 312 -8.98 9.96 -11.33
CA LYS A 312 -9.93 9.10 -10.58
C LYS A 312 -10.37 9.75 -9.27
N VAL A 313 -9.43 10.40 -8.55
CA VAL A 313 -9.76 11.10 -7.30
C VAL A 313 -10.69 12.29 -7.55
N GLU A 314 -10.41 13.10 -8.58
CA GLU A 314 -11.27 14.25 -8.91
C GLU A 314 -12.67 13.81 -9.37
N ARG A 315 -12.77 12.69 -10.08
CA ARG A 315 -14.07 12.11 -10.43
C ARG A 315 -14.87 11.71 -9.18
N TRP A 316 -14.25 11.01 -8.23
CA TRP A 316 -14.93 10.60 -7.01
C TRP A 316 -15.37 11.79 -6.15
N LYS A 317 -14.58 12.86 -6.11
CA LYS A 317 -14.99 14.11 -5.43
C LYS A 317 -16.21 14.74 -6.10
N ALA A 318 -16.21 14.85 -7.43
CA ALA A 318 -17.34 15.41 -8.16
C ALA A 318 -18.62 14.56 -8.00
N GLU A 319 -18.48 13.23 -7.97
CA GLU A 319 -19.58 12.31 -7.66
C GLU A 319 -20.11 12.56 -6.25
N ASP A 320 -19.25 12.63 -5.22
CA ASP A 320 -19.64 12.89 -3.83
C ASP A 320 -20.31 14.27 -3.64
N GLU A 321 -19.83 15.30 -4.34
CA GLU A 321 -20.49 16.63 -4.37
C GLU A 321 -21.88 16.57 -5.01
N THR A 322 -22.05 15.76 -6.06
CA THR A 322 -23.35 15.57 -6.73
C THR A 322 -24.34 14.89 -5.79
N TRP A 323 -23.90 13.81 -5.11
CA TRP A 323 -24.72 13.11 -4.11
C TRP A 323 -25.15 14.04 -2.97
N LYS A 324 -24.23 14.86 -2.43
CA LYS A 324 -24.57 15.84 -1.38
C LYS A 324 -25.58 16.88 -1.85
N ALA A 325 -25.44 17.36 -3.09
CA ALA A 325 -26.38 18.34 -3.65
C ALA A 325 -27.78 17.75 -3.88
N GLU A 326 -27.86 16.47 -4.27
CA GLU A 326 -29.12 15.75 -4.40
C GLU A 326 -29.80 15.55 -3.04
N ASP A 327 -29.06 15.13 -2.00
CA ASP A 327 -29.57 15.00 -0.63
C ASP A 327 -30.07 16.34 -0.07
N GLU A 328 -29.32 17.44 -0.28
CA GLU A 328 -29.74 18.78 0.14
C GLU A 328 -30.98 19.28 -0.63
N ALA A 329 -31.07 18.99 -1.92
CA ALA A 329 -32.22 19.35 -2.74
C ALA A 329 -33.48 18.56 -2.36
N GLU A 330 -33.33 17.27 -2.02
CA GLU A 330 -34.42 16.43 -1.51
C GLU A 330 -34.91 16.93 -0.15
N ALA A 331 -33.99 17.26 0.76
CA ALA A 331 -34.32 17.84 2.07
C ALA A 331 -35.07 19.18 1.94
N LEU A 332 -34.73 20.01 0.95
CA LEU A 332 -35.43 21.27 0.67
C LEU A 332 -36.81 21.06 0.02
N ASN A 333 -36.96 20.04 -0.82
CA ASN A 333 -38.22 19.73 -1.49
C ASN A 333 -39.20 18.94 -0.62
N ASN A 334 -38.74 18.35 0.49
CA ASN A 334 -39.55 17.67 1.47
C ASN A 334 -39.44 18.29 2.88
N PRO A 335 -39.82 19.57 3.07
CA PRO A 335 -39.64 20.29 4.33
C PRO A 335 -40.59 19.82 5.47
N ALA A 336 -41.31 18.70 5.30
CA ALA A 336 -42.48 18.34 6.09
C ALA A 336 -42.33 17.00 6.86
N ARG A 337 -41.22 16.84 7.60
CA ARG A 337 -41.15 15.86 8.71
C ARG A 337 -40.62 16.45 10.02
N ASP A 338 -40.77 17.77 10.19
CA ASP A 338 -40.62 18.47 11.48
C ASP A 338 -42.00 18.62 12.18
N ASP A 339 -42.82 17.56 12.21
CA ASP A 339 -44.14 17.57 12.86
C ASP A 339 -44.10 17.37 14.39
N ASP A 340 -42.95 17.59 15.03
CA ASP A 340 -42.77 17.39 16.49
C ASP A 340 -42.39 18.66 17.27
N ALA A 341 -42.99 19.81 16.94
CA ALA A 341 -42.79 21.03 17.74
C ALA A 341 -44.01 21.95 17.88
N ILE A 342 -45.23 21.41 18.00
CA ILE A 342 -46.30 22.07 18.75
C ILE A 342 -46.97 21.02 19.65
N MET A 343 -46.38 20.81 20.83
CA MET A 343 -47.05 20.20 21.99
C MET A 343 -48.23 21.08 22.39
N GLY A 344 -49.36 20.90 21.71
CA GLY A 344 -50.67 21.27 22.24
C GLY A 344 -50.93 20.45 23.52
N PRO A 345 -51.67 20.99 24.49
CA PRO A 345 -51.99 20.28 25.72
C PRO A 345 -52.66 18.94 25.38
N PRO A 346 -52.39 17.88 26.17
CA PRO A 346 -52.82 16.52 25.87
C PRO A 346 -54.33 16.50 25.75
N ASN A 347 -54.81 16.17 24.56
CA ASN A 347 -56.21 15.88 24.33
C ASN A 347 -56.30 14.35 24.27
N ASP A 348 -56.78 13.77 25.36
CA ASP A 348 -57.02 12.33 25.55
C ASP A 348 -58.16 11.86 24.64
N ASN A 349 -57.93 11.82 23.33
CA ASN A 349 -58.79 11.10 22.41
C ASN A 349 -57.93 10.13 21.61
N ASP A 350 -58.07 8.87 22.00
CA ASP A 350 -57.64 7.69 21.27
C ASP A 350 -58.06 7.80 19.79
N ASP A 351 -57.08 7.86 18.88
CA ASP A 351 -57.33 7.56 17.47
C ASP A 351 -56.10 6.83 16.89
N ASP A 352 -56.23 5.51 16.89
CA ASP A 352 -55.31 4.52 16.32
C ASP A 352 -55.19 4.73 14.80
N SER A 353 -54.37 5.68 14.37
CA SER A 353 -53.98 5.80 12.96
C SER A 353 -52.67 5.06 12.71
N GLU A 354 -52.82 3.78 12.35
CA GLU A 354 -51.76 2.96 11.77
C GLU A 354 -51.19 3.70 10.55
N HIS A 355 -49.94 4.17 10.64
CA HIS A 355 -49.20 4.68 9.50
C HIS A 355 -48.90 3.50 8.57
N GLU A 356 -49.71 3.36 7.52
CA GLU A 356 -49.39 2.53 6.35
C GLU A 356 -48.11 3.11 5.72
N GLU A 357 -46.97 2.46 5.97
CA GLU A 357 -45.76 2.63 5.15
C GLU A 357 -46.18 2.42 3.69
N SER A 358 -45.80 3.36 2.81
CA SER A 358 -46.22 3.27 1.42
C SER A 358 -45.59 2.03 0.78
N ASP A 359 -46.38 1.25 0.05
CA ASP A 359 -45.93 0.04 -0.65
C ASP A 359 -44.68 0.28 -1.53
N GLU A 360 -44.46 1.52 -1.98
CA GLU A 360 -43.29 1.93 -2.78
C GLU A 360 -41.98 1.94 -1.96
N ASP A 361 -42.02 2.36 -0.69
CA ASP A 361 -40.84 2.39 0.18
C ASP A 361 -40.41 0.97 0.58
N GLU A 362 -41.38 0.09 0.85
CA GLU A 362 -41.12 -1.31 1.17
C GLU A 362 -40.55 -2.05 -0.05
N GLN A 363 -41.06 -1.76 -1.25
CA GLN A 363 -40.57 -2.36 -2.50
C GLN A 363 -39.16 -1.88 -2.87
N ALA A 364 -38.83 -0.61 -2.61
CA ALA A 364 -37.48 -0.06 -2.81
C ALA A 364 -36.46 -0.68 -1.84
N LYS A 365 -36.86 -0.86 -0.58
CA LYS A 365 -36.04 -1.52 0.44
C LYS A 365 -35.74 -2.98 0.09
N LEU A 366 -36.77 -3.75 -0.27
CA LEU A 366 -36.63 -5.15 -0.71
C LEU A 366 -35.75 -5.26 -1.97
N SER A 367 -35.86 -4.33 -2.91
CA SER A 367 -35.04 -4.32 -4.13
C SER A 367 -33.57 -3.97 -3.89
N ARG A 368 -33.26 -3.31 -2.77
CA ARG A 368 -31.88 -3.03 -2.33
C ARG A 368 -31.30 -4.27 -1.64
N GLU A 369 -32.03 -4.81 -0.67
CA GLU A 369 -31.64 -6.03 0.05
C GLU A 369 -31.41 -7.22 -0.91
N LEU A 370 -32.22 -7.37 -1.96
CA LEU A 370 -32.04 -8.43 -2.95
C LEU A 370 -30.76 -8.26 -3.78
N ARG A 371 -30.39 -7.03 -4.14
CA ARG A 371 -29.16 -6.74 -4.90
C ARG A 371 -27.92 -7.01 -4.06
N ASP A 372 -27.94 -6.58 -2.81
CA ASP A 372 -26.82 -6.79 -1.88
C ASP A 372 -26.65 -8.31 -1.59
N ALA A 373 -27.76 -9.04 -1.43
CA ALA A 373 -27.74 -10.50 -1.30
C ALA A 373 -27.18 -11.20 -2.55
N GLU A 374 -27.53 -10.75 -3.76
CA GLU A 374 -26.99 -11.31 -5.00
C GLU A 374 -25.49 -11.06 -5.18
N GLU A 375 -24.99 -9.89 -4.79
CA GLU A 375 -23.55 -9.58 -4.83
C GLU A 375 -22.77 -10.42 -3.82
N ASN A 376 -23.28 -10.57 -2.60
CA ASN A 376 -22.67 -11.42 -1.58
C ASN A 376 -22.61 -12.89 -2.03
N LEU A 377 -23.67 -13.40 -2.66
CA LEU A 377 -23.71 -14.77 -3.16
C LEU A 377 -22.72 -15.01 -4.32
N LYS A 378 -22.45 -13.98 -5.14
CA LYS A 378 -21.40 -14.03 -6.18
C LYS A 378 -20.00 -14.03 -5.57
N LEU A 379 -19.79 -13.26 -4.50
CA LEU A 379 -18.51 -13.20 -3.78
C LEU A 379 -18.20 -14.54 -3.10
N ASP A 380 -19.18 -15.13 -2.42
CA ASP A 380 -19.04 -16.44 -1.77
C ASP A 380 -18.75 -17.55 -2.78
N ALA A 381 -19.44 -17.52 -3.93
CA ALA A 381 -19.18 -18.46 -5.03
C ALA A 381 -17.77 -18.29 -5.60
N TYR A 382 -17.26 -17.06 -5.70
CA TYR A 382 -15.88 -16.80 -6.14
C TYR A 382 -14.85 -17.40 -5.19
N PHE A 383 -15.02 -17.21 -3.87
CA PHE A 383 -14.08 -17.75 -2.88
C PHE A 383 -14.11 -19.29 -2.79
N GLU A 384 -15.28 -19.93 -2.90
CA GLU A 384 -15.33 -21.39 -2.94
C GLU A 384 -14.71 -21.96 -4.23
N LEU A 385 -14.83 -21.26 -5.38
CA LEU A 385 -14.11 -21.64 -6.61
C LEU A 385 -12.59 -21.52 -6.45
N GLU A 386 -12.10 -20.43 -5.87
CA GLU A 386 -10.67 -20.21 -5.62
C GLU A 386 -10.11 -21.29 -4.67
N LYS A 387 -10.86 -21.63 -3.62
CA LYS A 387 -10.50 -22.70 -2.68
C LYS A 387 -10.46 -24.08 -3.35
N LEU A 388 -11.45 -24.42 -4.18
CA LEU A 388 -11.47 -25.69 -4.93
C LEU A 388 -10.32 -25.79 -5.93
N GLU A 389 -9.92 -24.67 -6.53
CA GLU A 389 -8.77 -24.63 -7.44
C GLU A 389 -7.45 -24.89 -6.69
N VAL A 390 -7.27 -24.27 -5.52
CA VAL A 390 -6.12 -24.54 -4.63
C VAL A 390 -6.08 -26.01 -4.18
N GLU A 391 -7.23 -26.58 -3.79
CA GLU A 391 -7.32 -27.99 -3.38
C GLU A 391 -6.99 -28.95 -4.55
N ARG A 392 -7.50 -28.67 -5.76
CA ARG A 392 -7.21 -29.44 -6.97
C ARG A 392 -5.72 -29.42 -7.30
N GLU A 393 -5.08 -28.26 -7.24
CA GLU A 393 -3.63 -28.14 -7.48
C GLU A 393 -2.81 -28.89 -6.43
N ALA A 394 -3.24 -28.88 -5.16
CA ALA A 394 -2.60 -29.64 -4.10
C ALA A 394 -2.73 -31.16 -4.31
N GLU A 395 -3.89 -31.64 -4.79
CA GLU A 395 -4.14 -33.04 -5.13
C GLU A 395 -3.27 -33.48 -6.33
N GLU A 396 -3.21 -32.67 -7.39
CA GLU A 396 -2.35 -32.93 -8.57
C GLU A 396 -0.86 -33.01 -8.21
N LYS A 397 -0.42 -32.18 -7.24
CA LYS A 397 0.94 -32.24 -6.69
C LYS A 397 1.21 -33.47 -5.83
N ARG A 398 0.18 -34.07 -5.21
CA ARG A 398 0.32 -35.32 -4.43
C ARG A 398 0.36 -36.58 -5.30
N GLN A 399 -0.24 -36.52 -6.49
CA GLN A 399 -0.30 -37.65 -7.42
C GLN A 399 0.92 -37.77 -8.34
N LYS A 400 1.69 -36.70 -8.49
CA LYS A 400 3.00 -36.66 -9.16
C LYS A 400 4.11 -37.00 -8.17
#